data_AF-A0ABD3W8E5-F1
#
_entry.id   AF-A0ABD3W8E5-F1
#
_cell.length_a   1.000
_cell.length_b   1.000
_cell.length_c   1.000
_cell.angle_alpha   90.00
_cell.angle_beta   90.00
_cell.angle_gamma   90.00
#
_symmetry.space_group_name_H-M   'P 1'
#
loop_
_entity.id
_entity.type
_entity.pdbx_description
1 polymer ?
#
loop_
_entity_poly.entity_id
_entity_poly.type
_entity_poly.pdbx_seq_one_letter_code
_entity_poly.pdbx_strand_id
1 'polypeptide(L)' 'IDATKTTGHICHFVNDADEDSELCNAKMKMEVFDGYPRLCLYSKRDIALGEEIRYDYGDLSDNMFWRAK' A
#
# COMPACT_ATOMS: atom_id res chain seq x y z
N ILE A 1 -5.50 -6.13 -7.46
CA ILE A 1 -6.61 -5.12 -7.58
C ILE A 1 -6.18 -4.10 -8.61
N ASP A 2 -6.95 -3.90 -9.68
CA ASP A 2 -6.66 -2.87 -10.69
C ASP A 2 -7.33 -1.56 -10.30
N ALA A 3 -6.52 -0.54 -10.01
CA ALA A 3 -6.97 0.79 -9.59
C ALA A 3 -7.10 1.80 -10.75
N THR A 4 -6.84 1.40 -12.00
CA THR A 4 -6.73 2.32 -13.16
C THR A 4 -8.02 3.13 -13.40
N LYS A 5 -9.18 2.56 -13.07
CA LYS A 5 -10.50 3.21 -13.25
C LYS A 5 -11.14 3.61 -11.93
N THR A 6 -10.44 3.45 -10.82
CA THR A 6 -10.97 3.78 -9.50
C THR A 6 -11.02 5.30 -9.34
N THR A 7 -12.23 5.84 -9.15
CA THR A 7 -12.45 7.26 -8.91
C THR A 7 -12.89 7.47 -7.47
N GLY A 8 -12.46 8.57 -6.85
CA GLY A 8 -12.84 8.93 -5.46
C GLY A 8 -12.02 8.29 -4.34
N HIS A 9 -10.96 7.53 -4.68
CA HIS A 9 -10.03 6.97 -3.69
C HIS A 9 -8.63 7.55 -3.91
N ILE A 10 -7.96 8.01 -2.85
CA ILE A 10 -6.62 8.63 -2.96
C ILE A 10 -5.49 7.61 -2.92
N CYS A 11 -5.76 6.36 -2.52
CA CYS A 11 -4.73 5.36 -2.26
C CYS A 11 -3.91 4.99 -3.51
N HIS A 12 -4.42 5.23 -4.72
CA HIS A 12 -3.68 4.94 -5.96
C HIS A 12 -2.60 6.00 -6.28
N PHE A 13 -2.54 7.10 -5.53
CA PHE A 13 -1.51 8.13 -5.66
C PHE A 13 -0.32 7.91 -4.70
N VAL A 14 -0.40 6.91 -3.81
CA VAL A 14 0.66 6.62 -2.84
C VAL A 14 1.81 5.95 -3.58
N ASN A 15 2.99 6.58 -3.58
CA ASN A 15 4.13 6.15 -4.39
C ASN A 15 4.92 4.99 -3.76
N ASP A 16 5.77 4.40 -4.60
CA ASP A 16 6.71 3.35 -4.24
C ASP A 16 7.88 3.90 -3.39
N ALA A 17 8.39 3.04 -2.50
CA ALA A 17 9.64 3.23 -1.78
C ALA A 17 10.19 1.88 -1.33
N ASP A 18 11.48 1.65 -1.55
CA ASP A 18 12.17 0.43 -1.09
C ASP A 18 11.89 0.14 0.39
N GLU A 19 11.62 -1.11 0.76
CA GLU A 19 11.23 -1.51 2.13
C GLU A 19 12.22 -1.08 3.21
N ASP A 20 13.52 -1.03 2.86
CA ASP A 20 14.63 -0.62 3.72
C ASP A 20 14.87 0.90 3.76
N SER A 21 14.14 1.68 2.96
CA SER A 21 14.24 3.15 2.92
C SER A 21 13.44 3.79 4.05
N GLU A 22 13.98 4.86 4.65
CA GLU A 22 13.25 5.68 5.64
C GLU A 22 11.97 6.32 5.08
N LEU A 23 11.88 6.42 3.74
CA LEU A 23 10.71 6.90 3.02
C LEU A 23 9.56 5.88 3.02
N CYS A 24 9.84 4.58 3.20
CA CYS A 24 8.82 3.53 3.29
C CYS A 24 8.15 3.57 4.67
N ASN A 25 7.22 4.51 4.82
CA ASN A 25 6.52 4.81 6.07
C ASN A 25 5.15 4.13 6.17
N ALA A 26 4.72 3.41 5.15
CA ALA A 26 3.49 2.63 5.13
C ALA A 26 3.69 1.21 4.57
N LYS A 27 2.76 0.31 4.90
CA LYS A 27 2.73 -1.09 4.44
C LYS A 27 1.33 -1.49 4.02
N MET A 28 1.27 -2.23 2.92
CA MET A 28 0.02 -2.80 2.44
C MET A 28 -0.30 -4.13 3.15
N LYS A 29 -1.55 -4.29 3.58
CA LYS A 29 -2.08 -5.54 4.15
C LYS A 29 -3.42 -5.87 3.54
N MET A 30 -3.72 -7.16 3.40
CA MET A 30 -5.05 -7.62 3.03
C MET A 30 -5.78 -8.07 4.28
N GLU A 31 -6.96 -7.51 4.48
CA GLU A 31 -7.81 -7.77 5.62
C GLU A 31 -9.19 -8.17 5.11
N VAL A 32 -9.90 -9.04 5.83
CA VAL A 32 -11.24 -9.47 5.45
C VAL A 32 -12.25 -8.72 6.31
N PHE A 33 -13.08 -7.90 5.67
CA PHE A 33 -14.17 -7.17 6.31
C PHE A 33 -15.50 -7.67 5.76
N ASP A 34 -16.38 -8.14 6.64
CA ASP A 34 -17.70 -8.69 6.29
C ASP A 34 -17.64 -9.81 5.23
N GLY A 35 -16.58 -10.63 5.28
CA GLY A 35 -16.34 -11.70 4.31
C GLY A 35 -15.74 -11.23 2.98
N TYR A 36 -15.50 -9.93 2.80
CA TYR A 36 -14.89 -9.36 1.61
C TYR A 36 -13.43 -8.99 1.86
N PRO A 37 -12.47 -9.56 1.10
CA PRO A 37 -11.07 -9.15 1.19
C PRO A 37 -10.90 -7.72 0.68
N ARG A 38 -10.21 -6.89 1.46
CA ARG A 38 -9.88 -5.50 1.14
C ARG A 38 -8.39 -5.28 1.33
N LEU A 39 -7.83 -4.42 0.49
CA LEU A 39 -6.45 -4.00 0.59
C LEU A 39 -6.39 -2.69 1.37
N CYS A 40 -5.62 -2.67 2.46
CA CYS A 40 -5.55 -1.59 3.42
C CYS A 40 -4.11 -1.15 3.61
N LEU A 41 -3.90 0.16 3.60
CA LEU A 41 -2.60 0.77 3.84
C LEU A 41 -2.51 1.17 5.31
N TYR A 42 -1.47 0.69 6.00
CA TYR A 42 -1.21 0.99 7.41
C TYR A 42 0.13 1.70 7.55
N SER A 43 0.26 2.61 8.51
CA SER A 43 1.55 3.22 8.82
C SER A 43 2.50 2.21 9.49
N LYS A 44 3.79 2.29 9.17
CA LYS A 44 4.88 1.53 9.82
C LYS A 44 5.41 2.26 11.07
N ARG A 45 5.21 3.57 11.13
CA ARG A 45 5.62 4.47 12.20
C ARG A 45 4.71 5.70 12.25
N ASP A 46 4.94 6.60 13.20
CA ASP A 46 4.31 7.92 13.19
C ASP A 46 4.76 8.70 11.94
N ILE A 47 3.81 9.38 11.30
CA ILE A 47 4.00 10.15 10.06
C ILE A 47 3.74 11.62 10.38
N ALA A 48 4.70 12.49 10.07
CA ALA A 48 4.59 13.91 10.34
C ALA A 48 3.62 14.61 9.37
N LEU A 49 3.05 15.75 9.77
CA LEU A 49 2.19 16.53 8.89
C LEU A 49 2.99 17.03 7.68
N GLY A 50 2.48 16.77 6.48
CA GLY A 50 3.14 17.12 5.21
C GLY A 50 4.17 16.10 4.73
N GLU A 51 4.42 15.04 5.49
CA GLU A 51 5.23 13.91 5.03
C GLU A 51 4.47 13.09 3.98
N GLU A 52 5.13 12.78 2.87
CA GLU A 52 4.53 11.96 1.81
C GLU A 52 4.40 10.51 2.30
N ILE A 53 3.24 9.91 2.08
CA ILE A 53 3.01 8.50 2.36
C ILE A 53 3.59 7.67 1.21
N ARG A 54 4.44 6.69 1.52
CA ARG A 54 4.99 5.76 0.54
C ARG A 54 5.06 4.35 1.12
N TYR A 55 4.93 3.36 0.26
CA TYR A 55 5.05 1.95 0.64
C TYR A 55 5.82 1.17 -0.42
N ASP A 56 6.42 0.07 0.00
CA ASP A 56 7.08 -0.85 -0.92
C ASP A 56 6.05 -1.55 -1.80
N TYR A 57 6.08 -1.26 -3.11
CA TYR A 57 5.29 -1.96 -4.12
C TYR A 57 5.75 -3.42 -4.28
N GLY A 58 6.91 -3.76 -3.72
CA GLY A 58 7.57 -5.06 -3.68
C GLY A 58 8.35 -5.36 -4.95
N ASP A 59 9.24 -6.34 -4.84
CA ASP A 59 9.58 -7.22 -5.95
C ASP A 59 8.75 -8.51 -5.84
N LEU A 60 8.49 -9.18 -6.96
CA LEU A 60 7.63 -10.36 -7.08
C LEU A 60 8.03 -11.57 -6.18
N SER A 61 9.06 -11.42 -5.35
CA SER A 61 9.66 -12.45 -4.49
C SER A 61 8.89 -12.73 -3.19
N ASP A 62 8.21 -11.74 -2.61
CA ASP A 62 7.53 -11.90 -1.33
C ASP A 62 6.00 -11.85 -1.48
N ASN A 63 5.37 -13.01 -1.68
CA ASN A 63 3.95 -13.32 -1.41
C ASN A 63 2.93 -12.16 -1.57
N MET A 64 3.09 -11.32 -2.60
CA MET A 64 2.19 -10.22 -2.92
C MET A 64 1.00 -10.73 -3.74
N PHE A 65 0.18 -11.59 -3.12
CA PHE A 65 -1.01 -12.19 -3.73
C PHE A 65 -1.97 -11.15 -4.35
N TRP A 66 -1.92 -9.89 -3.89
CA TRP A 66 -2.73 -8.78 -4.39
C TRP A 66 -2.19 -8.12 -5.67
N ARG A 67 -0.92 -8.38 -6.01
CA ARG A 67 -0.22 -7.91 -7.22
C ARG A 67 -0.20 -8.97 -8.33
N ALA A 68 -0.65 -10.19 -8.06
CA ALA A 68 -0.75 -11.23 -9.07
C ALA A 68 -1.55 -10.73 -10.28
N LYS A 69 -0.93 -10.85 -11.47
CA LYS A 69 -1.47 -10.43 -12.77
C LYS A 69 -2.83 -11.05 -13.09
#